data_AF-A0A1G5PAR0-F1
#
_entry.id   AF-A0A1G5PAR0-F1
#
_cell.length_a   1.000
_cell.length_b   1.000
_cell.length_c   1.000
_cell.angle_alpha   90.00
_cell.angle_beta   90.00
_cell.angle_gamma   90.00
#
_symmetry.space_group_name_H-M   'P 1'
#
loop_
_entity.id
_entity.type
_entity.pdbx_description
1 polymer ?
#
loop_
_entity_poly.entity_id
_entity_poly.type
_entity_poly.pdbx_seq_one_letter_code
_entity_poly.pdbx_strand_id
1 'polypeptide(L)'
;MSLFSKILSKLGIGEAHADTPAAAPTTGATDTAAPAGSPAAPTGATPMSQVDVAAKLDGLAAQKGEQLNWKTSIVDLLKLLDLDSSLTARQELAKELNCPADKMGDSAQMNMWLHKAVLQKLADNGGNVPADLL
;
A
#
# COMPACT_ATOMS: atom_id res chain seq x y z
N MET A 1 -7.93 -3.95 -17.85
CA MET A 1 -7.53 -3.39 -16.54
C MET A 1 -6.05 -3.65 -16.37
N SER A 2 -5.29 -2.57 -16.19
CA SER A 2 -3.85 -2.58 -15.88
C SER A 2 -3.51 -3.48 -14.69
N LEU A 3 -2.35 -4.14 -14.72
CA LEU A 3 -1.93 -4.99 -13.59
C LEU A 3 -1.73 -4.12 -12.34
N PHE A 4 -1.17 -2.93 -12.53
CA PHE A 4 -1.02 -1.94 -11.47
C PHE A 4 -2.36 -1.51 -10.86
N SER A 5 -3.38 -1.26 -11.68
CA SER A 5 -4.71 -0.89 -11.19
C SER A 5 -5.34 -2.01 -10.37
N LYS A 6 -5.12 -3.29 -10.73
CA LYS A 6 -5.54 -4.42 -9.90
C LYS A 6 -4.84 -4.44 -8.55
N ILE A 7 -3.55 -4.09 -8.49
CA ILE A 7 -2.79 -3.97 -7.23
C ILE A 7 -3.41 -2.89 -6.34
N LEU A 8 -3.69 -1.71 -6.90
CA LEU A 8 -4.35 -0.62 -6.18
C LEU A 8 -5.70 -1.04 -5.61
N SER A 9 -6.57 -1.63 -6.43
CA SER A 9 -7.89 -2.12 -5.97
C SER A 9 -7.78 -3.21 -4.91
N LYS A 10 -6.82 -4.14 -5.02
CA LYS A 10 -6.59 -5.17 -3.99
C LYS A 10 -6.13 -4.58 -2.66
N LEU A 11 -5.38 -3.47 -2.71
CA LEU A 11 -4.94 -2.75 -1.52
C LEU A 11 -5.99 -1.76 -1.01
N GLY A 12 -6.97 -1.39 -1.84
CA GLY A 12 -7.95 -0.35 -1.55
C GLY A 12 -7.43 1.08 -1.73
N ILE A 13 -6.36 1.26 -2.52
CA ILE A 13 -5.74 2.57 -2.79
C ILE A 13 -6.47 3.21 -3.98
N GLY A 14 -6.94 4.45 -3.84
CA GLY A 14 -7.64 5.19 -4.91
C GLY A 14 -9.17 4.99 -4.94
N GLU A 15 -9.71 4.06 -4.16
CA GLU A 15 -11.13 4.05 -3.82
C GLU A 15 -11.32 4.94 -2.60
N ALA A 16 -11.74 6.20 -2.85
CA ALA A 16 -12.18 7.09 -1.79
C ALA A 16 -13.33 6.41 -1.02
N HIS A 17 -13.01 5.85 0.14
CA HIS A 17 -13.94 5.62 1.24
C HIS A 17 -15.27 4.99 0.81
N ALA A 18 -15.28 3.68 0.57
CA ALA A 18 -16.53 2.95 0.42
C ALA A 18 -16.49 1.57 1.09
N ASP A 19 -15.94 1.49 2.31
CA ASP A 19 -16.54 0.65 3.35
C ASP A 19 -16.09 1.12 4.74
N THR A 20 -16.88 2.01 5.34
CA THR A 20 -16.94 2.12 6.80
C THR A 20 -18.38 2.45 7.18
N PRO A 21 -19.24 1.45 7.40
CA PRO A 21 -20.35 1.60 8.31
C PRO A 21 -19.86 1.22 9.71
N ALA A 22 -19.24 2.17 10.45
CA ALA A 22 -19.25 2.19 11.92
C ALA A 22 -18.34 3.28 12.50
N ALA A 23 -18.92 4.44 12.74
CA ALA A 23 -18.58 5.23 13.92
C ALA A 23 -19.83 6.02 14.32
N ALA A 24 -20.78 5.34 14.97
CA ALA A 24 -21.74 6.02 15.81
C ALA A 24 -21.17 6.01 17.24
N PRO A 25 -20.72 7.15 17.80
CA PRO A 25 -20.79 7.34 19.22
C PRO A 25 -22.20 7.85 19.53
N THR A 26 -22.94 7.01 20.24
CA THR A 26 -24.21 7.35 20.87
C THR A 26 -24.05 8.54 21.82
N THR A 27 -25.03 9.45 21.77
CA THR A 27 -25.46 10.41 22.79
C THR A 27 -24.87 10.24 24.20
N GLY A 28 -24.33 11.34 24.75
CA GLY A 28 -24.11 11.56 26.18
C GLY A 28 -24.20 13.06 26.49
N ALA A 29 -25.03 13.40 27.47
CA ALA A 29 -25.60 14.72 27.73
C ALA A 29 -24.65 15.82 28.28
N THR A 30 -25.11 17.07 28.16
CA THR A 30 -24.79 18.26 28.96
C THR A 30 -24.61 17.98 30.46
N ASP A 31 -23.52 18.48 31.08
CA ASP A 31 -23.54 19.52 32.13
C ASP A 31 -22.11 19.94 32.61
N THR A 32 -21.87 21.27 32.59
CA THR A 32 -21.12 22.17 33.51
C THR A 32 -19.76 21.83 34.19
N ALA A 33 -18.89 22.87 34.15
CA ALA A 33 -17.77 23.27 35.04
C ALA A 33 -16.29 23.00 34.63
N ALA A 34 -15.53 24.10 34.55
CA ALA A 34 -14.08 24.22 34.29
C ALA A 34 -13.28 24.39 35.62
N PRO A 35 -11.95 24.67 35.66
CA PRO A 35 -10.89 24.56 34.64
C PRO A 35 -9.60 23.84 35.16
N ALA A 36 -8.54 23.86 34.32
CA ALA A 36 -7.10 23.73 34.63
C ALA A 36 -6.42 22.38 34.33
N GLY A 37 -5.60 22.40 33.27
CA GLY A 37 -4.65 21.34 32.92
C GLY A 37 -4.18 21.44 31.47
N SER A 38 -3.17 22.28 31.21
CA SER A 38 -2.31 22.21 30.01
C SER A 38 -0.91 21.82 30.49
N PRO A 39 -0.06 21.13 29.69
CA PRO A 39 0.17 21.49 28.30
C PRO A 39 0.19 20.32 27.30
N ALA A 40 -0.11 20.71 26.05
CA ALA A 40 0.50 20.24 24.80
C ALA A 40 0.44 18.72 24.51
N ALA A 41 -0.51 18.41 23.63
CA ALA A 41 -0.47 17.27 22.73
C ALA A 41 0.90 17.13 22.04
N PRO A 42 1.24 15.91 21.63
CA PRO A 42 1.16 15.67 20.21
C PRO A 42 0.01 14.69 20.01
N THR A 43 -1.04 15.21 19.38
CA THR A 43 -1.79 14.44 18.41
C THR A 43 -0.74 13.96 17.42
N GLY A 44 -0.13 12.81 17.72
CA GLY A 44 0.66 12.06 16.77
C GLY A 44 -0.29 11.81 15.62
N ALA A 45 -0.03 12.54 14.53
CA ALA A 45 -0.89 12.68 13.38
C ALA A 45 -1.65 11.39 13.12
N THR A 46 -2.99 11.43 13.20
CA THR A 46 -3.79 10.58 12.34
C THR A 46 -3.31 10.88 10.93
N PRO A 47 -2.54 10.00 10.27
CA PRO A 47 -2.18 10.25 8.90
C PRO A 47 -3.46 10.06 8.11
N MET A 48 -4.08 11.19 7.80
CA MET A 48 -4.95 11.45 6.66
C MET A 48 -5.09 10.25 5.75
N SER A 49 -6.22 9.53 5.80
CA SER A 49 -6.82 8.67 4.76
C SER A 49 -5.92 7.82 3.83
N GLN A 50 -4.65 7.62 4.17
CA GLN A 50 -3.63 7.04 3.31
C GLN A 50 -3.50 5.57 3.68
N VAL A 51 -3.71 4.71 2.71
CA VAL A 51 -3.77 3.27 2.94
C VAL A 51 -2.37 2.77 3.27
N ASP A 52 -2.18 2.23 4.46
CA ASP A 52 -0.88 1.68 4.87
C ASP A 52 -0.56 0.40 4.10
N VAL A 53 0.24 0.56 3.05
CA VAL A 53 0.57 -0.51 2.09
C VAL A 53 1.37 -1.60 2.78
N ALA A 54 2.34 -1.20 3.60
CA ALA A 54 3.18 -2.15 4.31
C ALA A 54 2.35 -2.98 5.29
N ALA A 55 1.48 -2.36 6.09
CA ALA A 55 0.61 -3.08 7.01
C ALA A 55 -0.40 -3.99 6.27
N LYS A 56 -0.97 -3.54 5.14
CA LYS A 56 -1.87 -4.35 4.30
C LYS A 56 -1.15 -5.59 3.76
N LEU A 57 0.01 -5.41 3.14
CA LEU A 57 0.79 -6.51 2.58
C LEU A 57 1.29 -7.46 3.67
N ASP A 58 1.73 -6.95 4.83
CA ASP A 58 2.15 -7.77 5.96
C ASP A 58 1.00 -8.63 6.51
N GLY A 59 -0.19 -8.03 6.67
CA GLY A 59 -1.40 -8.76 7.08
C GLY A 59 -1.82 -9.84 6.08
N LEU A 60 -1.81 -9.51 4.77
CA LEU A 60 -2.04 -10.49 3.70
C LEU A 60 -1.02 -11.63 3.74
N ALA A 61 0.26 -11.32 3.97
CA ALA A 61 1.33 -12.32 4.01
C ALA A 61 1.15 -13.27 5.20
N ALA A 62 0.80 -12.73 6.37
CA ALA A 62 0.44 -13.51 7.54
C ALA A 62 -0.77 -14.41 7.29
N GLN A 63 -1.78 -13.94 6.53
CA GLN A 63 -2.96 -14.73 6.18
C GLN A 63 -2.68 -15.83 5.16
N LYS A 64 -1.80 -15.60 4.17
CA LYS A 64 -1.43 -16.61 3.16
C LYS A 64 -0.65 -17.78 3.79
N GLY A 65 0.05 -17.56 4.90
CA GLY A 65 0.81 -18.60 5.60
C GLY A 65 2.07 -19.06 4.84
N GLU A 66 2.41 -18.38 3.74
CA GLU A 66 3.64 -18.60 2.96
C GLU A 66 4.65 -17.48 3.28
N GLN A 67 5.94 -17.84 3.34
CA GLN A 67 7.02 -16.86 3.49
C GLN A 67 7.28 -16.16 2.15
N LEU A 68 6.42 -15.18 1.85
CA LEU A 68 6.49 -14.36 0.63
C LEU A 68 7.33 -13.10 0.90
N ASN A 69 8.44 -12.94 0.18
CA ASN A 69 9.34 -11.79 0.32
C ASN A 69 8.88 -10.59 -0.52
N TRP A 70 7.64 -10.14 -0.32
CA TRP A 70 7.04 -9.03 -1.08
C TRP A 70 7.83 -7.73 -1.01
N LYS A 71 8.68 -7.55 0.02
CA LYS A 71 9.56 -6.39 0.26
C LYS A 71 10.77 -6.30 -0.68
N THR A 72 11.13 -7.41 -1.31
CA THR A 72 12.31 -7.48 -2.20
C THR A 72 11.99 -8.12 -3.55
N SER A 73 10.91 -8.90 -3.61
CA SER A 73 10.47 -9.64 -4.78
C SER A 73 9.11 -9.14 -5.25
N ILE A 74 9.08 -8.52 -6.44
CA ILE A 74 7.82 -8.19 -7.12
C ILE A 74 6.97 -9.45 -7.39
N VAL A 75 7.61 -10.61 -7.54
CA VAL A 75 6.94 -11.91 -7.74
C VAL A 75 6.07 -12.26 -6.56
N ASP A 76 6.67 -12.20 -5.37
CA ASP A 76 6.01 -12.56 -4.13
C ASP A 76 4.91 -11.55 -3.81
N LEU A 77 5.11 -10.27 -4.12
CA LEU A 77 4.07 -9.25 -4.04
C LEU A 77 2.86 -9.57 -4.94
N LEU A 78 3.10 -9.98 -6.19
CA LEU A 78 2.02 -10.36 -7.10
C LEU A 78 1.29 -11.63 -6.61
N LYS A 79 2.03 -12.65 -6.19
CA LYS A 79 1.47 -13.88 -5.60
C LYS A 79 0.61 -13.60 -4.37
N LEU A 80 1.09 -12.68 -3.53
CA LEU A 80 0.40 -12.29 -2.31
C LEU A 80 -0.99 -11.73 -2.61
N LEU A 81 -1.11 -10.92 -3.65
CA LEU A 81 -2.35 -10.30 -4.11
C LEU A 81 -3.20 -11.22 -4.99
N ASP A 82 -2.78 -12.48 -5.15
CA ASP A 82 -3.42 -13.47 -6.03
C ASP A 82 -3.44 -13.02 -7.50
N LEU A 83 -2.35 -12.37 -7.94
CA LEU A 83 -2.15 -11.87 -9.30
C LEU A 83 -1.16 -12.73 -10.08
N ASP A 84 -1.29 -12.68 -11.41
CA ASP A 84 -0.36 -13.38 -12.29
C ASP A 84 1.06 -12.84 -12.10
N SER A 85 1.96 -13.73 -11.71
CA SER A 85 3.36 -13.43 -11.39
C SER A 85 4.31 -13.83 -12.52
N SER A 86 3.74 -14.17 -13.68
CA SER A 86 4.44 -14.68 -14.86
C SER A 86 5.26 -13.57 -15.53
N LEU A 87 6.21 -13.98 -16.37
CA LEU A 87 7.04 -13.03 -17.12
C LEU A 87 6.21 -12.07 -17.97
N THR A 88 5.05 -12.52 -18.49
CA THR A 88 4.13 -11.67 -19.25
C THR A 88 3.58 -10.54 -18.38
N ALA A 89 3.01 -10.85 -17.21
CA ALA A 89 2.48 -9.83 -16.30
C ALA A 89 3.54 -8.83 -15.84
N ARG A 90 4.77 -9.29 -15.58
CA ARG A 90 5.89 -8.39 -15.25
C ARG A 90 6.28 -7.49 -16.41
N GLN A 91 6.32 -8.00 -17.64
CA GLN A 91 6.60 -7.19 -18.82
C GLN A 91 5.50 -6.15 -19.08
N GLU A 92 4.23 -6.52 -18.85
CA GLU A 92 3.12 -5.57 -18.92
C GLU A 92 3.28 -4.49 -17.86
N LEU A 93 3.49 -4.85 -16.58
CA LEU A 93 3.72 -3.89 -15.50
C LEU A 93 4.94 -2.99 -15.78
N ALA A 94 6.01 -3.55 -16.34
CA ALA A 94 7.18 -2.81 -16.77
C ALA A 94 6.84 -1.78 -17.83
N LYS A 95 6.07 -2.17 -18.86
CA LYS A 95 5.60 -1.24 -19.89
C LYS A 95 4.69 -0.15 -19.31
N GLU A 96 3.78 -0.50 -18.41
CA GLU A 96 2.88 0.47 -17.76
C GLU A 96 3.65 1.50 -16.93
N LEU A 97 4.66 1.04 -16.20
CA LEU A 97 5.52 1.91 -15.38
C LEU A 97 6.61 2.62 -16.21
N ASN A 98 6.62 2.46 -17.54
CA ASN A 98 7.64 3.02 -18.43
C ASN A 98 9.06 2.59 -18.04
N CYS A 99 9.24 1.30 -17.78
CA CYS A 99 10.53 0.70 -17.46
C CYS A 99 11.56 1.00 -18.56
N PRO A 100 12.74 1.53 -18.19
CA PRO A 100 13.79 1.83 -19.15
C PRO A 100 14.29 0.54 -19.81
N ALA A 101 14.52 0.61 -21.13
CA ALA A 101 15.04 -0.51 -21.91
C ALA A 101 16.40 -1.03 -21.39
N ASP A 102 17.19 -0.17 -20.75
CA ASP A 102 18.45 -0.52 -20.05
C ASP A 102 18.22 -1.60 -18.97
N LYS A 103 17.08 -1.56 -18.28
CA LYS A 103 16.72 -2.50 -17.21
C LYS A 103 15.93 -3.70 -17.71
N MET A 104 15.34 -3.64 -18.90
CA MET A 104 14.64 -4.79 -19.52
C MET A 104 15.58 -5.91 -19.96
N GLY A 105 16.85 -5.60 -20.23
CA GLY A 105 17.84 -6.60 -20.69
C GLY A 105 18.30 -7.57 -19.59
N ASP A 106 18.23 -7.17 -18.32
CA ASP A 106 18.65 -7.97 -17.18
C ASP A 106 17.48 -8.26 -16.25
N SER A 107 17.12 -9.54 -16.09
CA SER A 107 15.94 -9.94 -15.31
C SER A 107 16.05 -9.59 -13.82
N ALA A 108 17.26 -9.54 -13.26
CA ALA A 108 17.46 -9.20 -11.86
C ALA A 108 17.27 -7.69 -11.66
N GLN A 109 17.91 -6.87 -12.51
CA GLN A 109 17.73 -5.42 -12.49
C GLN A 109 16.29 -5.03 -12.81
N MET A 110 15.63 -5.70 -13.76
CA MET A 110 14.23 -5.49 -14.08
C MET A 110 13.35 -5.74 -12.85
N ASN A 111 13.55 -6.84 -12.14
CA ASN A 111 12.74 -7.18 -10.97
C ASN A 111 12.94 -6.18 -9.82
N MET A 112 14.17 -5.77 -9.55
CA MET A 112 14.48 -4.77 -8.51
C MET A 112 13.90 -3.41 -8.86
N TRP A 113 14.04 -2.99 -10.12
CA TRP A 113 13.48 -1.73 -10.62
C TRP A 113 11.95 -1.76 -10.58
N LEU A 114 11.32 -2.85 -11.05
CA LEU A 114 9.86 -3.01 -11.02
C LEU A 114 9.34 -2.88 -9.60
N HIS A 115 9.97 -3.57 -8.66
CA HIS A 115 9.57 -3.53 -7.26
C HIS A 115 9.56 -2.09 -6.72
N LYS A 116 10.67 -1.35 -6.90
CA LYS A 116 10.76 0.06 -6.48
C LYS A 116 9.77 0.97 -7.20
N ALA A 117 9.62 0.82 -8.52
CA ALA A 117 8.72 1.62 -9.32
C ALA A 117 7.25 1.40 -8.91
N VAL A 118 6.85 0.14 -8.65
CA VAL A 118 5.52 -0.20 -8.15
C VAL A 118 5.28 0.48 -6.80
N LEU A 119 6.18 0.31 -5.84
CA LEU A 119 6.06 0.91 -4.51
C LEU A 119 5.99 2.44 -4.56
N GLN A 120 6.85 3.07 -5.35
CA GLN A 120 6.83 4.52 -5.56
C GLN A 120 5.48 4.95 -6.14
N LYS A 121 4.94 4.20 -7.10
CA LYS A 121 3.65 4.53 -7.70
C LYS A 121 2.47 4.27 -6.77
N LEU A 122 2.55 3.27 -5.89
CA LEU A 122 1.58 3.09 -4.79
C LEU A 122 1.59 4.31 -3.87
N ALA A 123 2.77 4.80 -3.50
CA ALA A 123 2.90 6.00 -2.67
C ALA A 123 2.29 7.23 -3.34
N ASP A 124 2.57 7.41 -4.63
CA ASP A 124 2.04 8.49 -5.49
C ASP A 124 0.50 8.49 -5.60
N ASN A 125 -0.15 7.32 -5.44
CA ASN A 125 -1.60 7.15 -5.54
C ASN A 125 -2.32 7.19 -4.18
N GLY A 126 -1.63 7.57 -3.09
CA GLY A 126 -2.23 7.63 -1.74
C GLY A 126 -2.04 6.34 -0.93
N GLY A 127 -0.99 5.57 -1.22
CA GLY A 127 -0.48 4.53 -0.33
C GLY A 127 0.58 5.08 0.63
N ASN A 128 0.60 4.63 1.89
CA ASN A 128 1.72 4.87 2.78
C ASN A 128 2.73 3.73 2.61
N VAL A 129 3.90 4.05 2.06
CA VAL A 129 5.00 3.10 1.86
C VAL A 129 6.20 3.56 2.69
N PRO A 130 6.77 2.70 3.55
CA PRO A 130 7.94 3.08 4.36
C PRO A 130 9.16 3.31 3.48
N ALA A 131 9.96 4.32 3.85
CA ALA A 131 11.15 4.73 3.10
C ALA A 131 12.22 3.62 2.96
N ASP A 132 12.23 2.63 3.85
CA ASP A 132 13.10 1.45 3.77
C ASP A 132 12.82 0.59 2.53
N LEU A 133 11.60 0.67 1.98
CA LEU A 133 11.19 -0.09 0.80
C LEU A 133 11.29 0.72 -0.51
N LEU A 134 11.53 2.03 -0.43
CA LEU A 134 11.70 2.93 -1.58
C LEU A 134 13.15 2.98 -2.05
#